data_AF-A0A519GI78-F1
#
_entry.id   AF-A0A519GI78-F1
#
_cell.length_a   1.000
_cell.length_b   1.000
_cell.length_c   1.000
_cell.angle_alpha   90.00
_cell.angle_beta   90.00
_cell.angle_gamma   90.00
#
_symmetry.space_group_name_H-M   'P 1'
#
loop_
_entity.id
_entity.type
_entity.pdbx_description
1 polymer ?
#
loop_
_entity_poly.entity_id
_entity_poly.type
_entity_poly.pdbx_seq_one_letter_code
_entity_poly.pdbx_strand_id
1 'polypeptide(L)'
;QAFLKPATTLDDGKPGPDFSTVAAVLDGVRDILSERWAEDAALVQSLRQWLWSEGLFKSTLMSGKDENHADVSKFRDYFDYDEPIGRVPSHRALAVFRGRTLEVLDAKLALPVEPEPGKPSIAEGKIALHLGWSHSGRKADDLIRKCVAWTWRVKLSLSTERDLFTRLREDAEKTAIKVFADNLRDLLLAAPAGPRVVLGLDPGIRTGVKVAVVDATGKLVETATVFPHEPRKDWEGSLHTLGKLCAKHGVNLIAIGNGTASRETDKLAGDLIKLLGKMAAQAGAPEMKIDKVVVSEAGASVYSASEFASQEMPDVDVSLRGAASIARRLQDPLAELVKIDPKSIGVGQYQHDVNQSELARTLQAVVEDCVNSVGVDLNTASVPLLSRVSGLSG
;
A
#
# COMPACT_ATOMS: atom_id res chain seq x y z
N GLN A 1 32.46 -32.10 -38.06
CA GLN A 1 33.01 -31.45 -39.27
C GLN A 1 31.98 -31.37 -40.40
N ALA A 2 31.14 -32.40 -40.63
CA ALA A 2 30.12 -32.40 -41.69
C ALA A 2 29.06 -31.27 -41.62
N PHE A 3 28.89 -30.60 -40.46
CA PHE A 3 27.88 -29.57 -40.24
C PHE A 3 28.46 -28.14 -40.13
N LEU A 4 29.77 -27.97 -40.39
CA LEU A 4 30.39 -26.64 -40.34
C LEU A 4 29.92 -25.80 -41.52
N LYS A 5 29.57 -24.54 -41.27
CA LYS A 5 29.26 -23.54 -42.30
C LYS A 5 30.10 -22.28 -42.04
N PRO A 6 30.62 -21.62 -43.10
CA PRO A 6 31.36 -20.38 -42.91
C PRO A 6 30.48 -19.31 -42.24
N ALA A 7 31.13 -18.40 -41.51
CA ALA A 7 30.46 -17.22 -40.98
C ALA A 7 29.80 -16.44 -42.12
N THR A 8 28.58 -15.98 -41.89
CA THR A 8 27.83 -15.19 -42.85
C THR A 8 27.90 -13.71 -42.49
N THR A 9 27.63 -12.84 -43.45
CA THR A 9 27.49 -11.39 -43.24
C THR A 9 26.08 -11.01 -43.65
N LEU A 10 25.41 -10.21 -42.82
CA LEU A 10 24.07 -9.72 -43.10
C LEU A 10 24.12 -8.63 -44.19
N ASP A 11 22.99 -8.35 -44.83
CA ASP A 11 22.89 -7.35 -45.91
C ASP A 11 23.28 -5.93 -45.46
N ASP A 12 23.24 -5.65 -44.15
CA ASP A 12 23.67 -4.39 -43.53
C ASP A 12 25.16 -4.36 -43.14
N GLY A 13 25.94 -5.37 -43.55
CA GLY A 13 27.37 -5.48 -43.30
C GLY A 13 27.74 -5.97 -41.90
N LYS A 14 26.76 -6.29 -41.04
CA LYS A 14 27.03 -6.83 -39.70
C LYS A 14 27.36 -8.33 -39.73
N PRO A 15 28.08 -8.85 -38.72
CA PRO A 15 28.29 -10.28 -38.56
C PRO A 15 26.94 -11.02 -38.51
N GLY A 16 26.75 -11.98 -39.42
CA GLY A 16 25.64 -12.91 -39.41
C GLY A 16 25.97 -14.18 -38.60
N PRO A 17 25.10 -15.20 -38.64
CA PRO A 17 25.34 -16.47 -37.98
C PRO A 17 26.71 -17.09 -38.35
N ASP A 18 27.44 -17.56 -37.33
CA ASP A 18 28.73 -18.24 -37.47
C ASP A 18 28.64 -19.68 -36.94
N PHE A 19 28.87 -20.65 -37.82
CA PHE A 19 28.93 -22.08 -37.52
C PHE A 19 30.24 -22.69 -38.04
N SER A 20 31.30 -21.90 -38.11
CA SER A 20 32.59 -22.28 -38.71
C SER A 20 33.38 -23.27 -37.86
N THR A 21 33.05 -23.37 -36.57
CA THR A 21 33.70 -24.28 -35.61
C THR A 21 32.74 -25.32 -35.07
N VAL A 22 33.29 -26.46 -34.62
CA VAL A 22 32.48 -27.52 -33.99
C VAL A 22 31.79 -27.00 -32.73
N ALA A 23 32.46 -26.15 -31.95
CA ALA A 23 31.88 -25.52 -30.76
C ALA A 23 30.66 -24.67 -31.12
N ALA A 24 30.78 -23.81 -32.14
CA ALA A 24 29.67 -22.96 -32.60
C ALA A 24 28.46 -23.78 -33.08
N VAL A 25 28.69 -24.90 -33.79
CA VAL A 25 27.61 -25.82 -34.16
C VAL A 25 26.94 -26.43 -32.93
N LEU A 26 27.72 -26.88 -31.94
CA LEU A 26 27.18 -27.48 -30.71
C LEU A 26 26.42 -26.47 -29.85
N ASP A 27 26.85 -25.21 -29.83
CA ASP A 27 26.13 -24.12 -29.18
C ASP A 27 24.79 -23.84 -29.87
N GLY A 28 24.77 -23.85 -31.21
CA GLY A 28 23.51 -23.77 -31.96
C GLY A 28 22.56 -24.94 -31.67
N VAL A 29 23.08 -26.17 -31.57
CA VAL A 29 22.30 -27.34 -31.16
C VAL A 29 21.74 -27.16 -29.74
N ARG A 30 22.56 -26.68 -28.80
CA ARG A 30 22.14 -26.39 -27.43
C ARG A 30 21.00 -25.39 -27.41
N ASP A 31 21.11 -24.31 -28.17
CA ASP A 31 20.10 -23.26 -28.20
C ASP A 31 18.78 -23.77 -28.80
N ILE A 32 18.83 -24.51 -29.93
CA ILE A 32 17.64 -25.15 -30.53
C ILE A 32 16.94 -26.09 -29.55
N LEU A 33 17.71 -26.97 -28.88
CA LEU A 33 17.13 -27.92 -27.92
C LEU A 33 16.54 -27.20 -26.71
N SER A 34 17.26 -26.20 -26.20
CA SER A 34 16.83 -25.44 -25.02
C SER A 34 15.57 -24.62 -25.28
N GLU A 35 15.43 -24.04 -26.47
CA GLU A 35 14.21 -23.34 -26.87
C GLU A 35 13.05 -24.32 -27.00
N ARG A 36 13.24 -25.43 -27.71
CA ARG A 36 12.20 -26.45 -27.87
C ARG A 36 11.69 -26.97 -26.52
N TRP A 37 12.58 -27.24 -25.57
CA TRP A 37 12.17 -27.74 -24.25
C TRP A 37 11.56 -26.64 -23.38
N ALA A 38 12.01 -25.39 -23.50
CA ALA A 38 11.42 -24.27 -22.77
C ALA A 38 10.01 -23.91 -23.24
N GLU A 39 9.63 -24.31 -24.46
CA GLU A 39 8.29 -24.14 -25.03
C GLU A 39 7.36 -25.34 -24.80
N ASP A 40 7.86 -26.43 -24.18
CA ASP A 40 7.03 -27.57 -23.81
C ASP A 40 6.09 -27.21 -22.65
N ALA A 41 4.80 -27.07 -22.95
CA ALA A 41 3.79 -26.66 -21.99
C ALA A 41 3.68 -27.58 -20.77
N ALA A 42 3.84 -28.90 -20.95
CA ALA A 42 3.75 -29.85 -19.85
C ALA A 42 4.95 -29.74 -18.90
N LEU A 43 6.15 -29.56 -19.45
CA LEU A 43 7.35 -29.31 -18.66
C LEU A 43 7.24 -27.99 -17.89
N VAL A 44 6.88 -26.90 -18.56
CA VAL A 44 6.72 -25.56 -17.96
C VAL A 44 5.69 -25.60 -16.84
N GLN A 45 4.52 -26.20 -17.08
CA GLN A 45 3.46 -26.30 -16.07
C GLN A 45 3.90 -27.11 -14.86
N SER A 46 4.58 -28.24 -15.07
CA SER A 46 5.11 -29.09 -14.01
C SER A 46 6.13 -28.34 -13.13
N LEU A 47 7.06 -27.60 -13.74
CA LEU A 47 8.05 -26.81 -13.01
C LEU A 47 7.40 -25.65 -12.24
N ARG A 48 6.45 -24.93 -12.84
CA ARG A 48 5.68 -23.87 -12.16
C ARG A 48 4.92 -24.40 -10.96
N GLN A 49 4.22 -25.54 -11.10
CA GLN A 49 3.47 -26.15 -9.98
C GLN A 49 4.39 -26.59 -8.86
N TRP A 50 5.51 -27.24 -9.19
CA TRP A 50 6.50 -27.65 -8.22
C TRP A 50 7.10 -26.46 -7.48
N LEU A 51 7.59 -25.44 -8.19
CA LEU A 51 8.20 -24.27 -7.56
C LEU A 51 7.20 -23.38 -6.85
N TRP A 52 5.93 -23.38 -7.23
CA TRP A 52 4.90 -22.72 -6.43
C TRP A 52 4.71 -23.41 -5.07
N SER A 53 4.79 -24.74 -5.05
CA SER A 53 4.60 -25.54 -3.83
C SER A 53 5.82 -25.53 -2.91
N GLU A 54 7.03 -25.59 -3.49
CA GLU A 54 8.28 -25.85 -2.76
C GLU A 54 9.37 -24.79 -2.98
N GLY A 55 9.30 -24.01 -4.06
CA GLY A 55 10.28 -22.97 -4.34
C GLY A 55 10.27 -21.88 -3.28
N LEU A 56 11.44 -21.32 -3.00
CA LEU A 56 11.62 -20.33 -1.94
C LEU A 56 11.60 -18.93 -2.53
N PHE A 57 10.73 -18.07 -1.99
CA PHE A 57 10.81 -16.63 -2.23
C PHE A 57 11.89 -16.05 -1.32
N LYS A 58 13.07 -15.81 -1.90
CA LYS A 58 14.25 -15.38 -1.15
C LYS A 58 14.52 -13.90 -1.37
N SER A 59 14.80 -13.18 -0.30
CA SER A 59 15.21 -11.77 -0.34
C SER A 59 16.50 -11.56 0.42
N THR A 60 17.34 -10.67 -0.12
CA THR A 60 18.62 -10.28 0.49
C THR A 60 18.84 -8.78 0.38
N LEU A 61 19.61 -8.19 1.31
CA LEU A 61 20.05 -6.79 1.18
C LEU A 61 20.84 -6.60 -0.12
N MET A 62 20.49 -5.58 -0.91
CA MET A 62 21.22 -5.24 -2.12
C MET A 62 22.64 -4.76 -1.79
N SER A 63 23.63 -5.22 -2.56
CA SER A 63 25.03 -4.87 -2.32
C SER A 63 25.26 -3.36 -2.36
N GLY A 64 26.01 -2.84 -1.37
CA GLY A 64 26.36 -1.42 -1.29
C GLY A 64 25.33 -0.54 -0.55
N LYS A 65 24.25 -1.10 -0.01
CA LYS A 65 23.30 -0.38 0.85
C LYS A 65 23.73 -0.42 2.31
N ASP A 66 23.56 0.68 3.03
CA ASP A 66 23.83 0.77 4.48
C ASP A 66 22.61 0.31 5.29
N GLU A 67 22.75 -0.80 5.99
CA GLU A 67 21.71 -1.40 6.84
C GLU A 67 21.19 -0.48 7.97
N ASN A 68 21.97 0.54 8.35
CA ASN A 68 21.64 1.44 9.44
C ASN A 68 20.98 2.74 8.97
N HIS A 69 20.94 2.99 7.66
CA HIS A 69 20.21 4.12 7.12
C HIS A 69 18.70 3.98 7.38
N ALA A 70 18.03 5.06 7.77
CA ALA A 70 16.63 5.03 8.20
C ALA A 70 15.67 4.47 7.13
N ASP A 71 15.96 4.69 5.84
CA ASP A 71 15.13 4.18 4.74
C ASP A 71 15.41 2.71 4.39
N VAL A 72 16.59 2.20 4.74
CA VAL A 72 16.99 0.81 4.49
C VAL A 72 16.57 -0.08 5.66
N SER A 73 16.79 0.38 6.89
CA SER A 73 16.47 -0.37 8.12
C SER A 73 14.98 -0.73 8.28
N LYS A 74 14.08 -0.04 7.57
CA LYS A 74 12.65 -0.40 7.46
C LYS A 74 12.41 -1.78 6.85
N PHE A 75 13.39 -2.33 6.12
CA PHE A 75 13.32 -3.64 5.46
C PHE A 75 14.20 -4.69 6.13
N ARG A 76 14.67 -4.44 7.36
CA ARG A 76 15.64 -5.28 8.07
C ARG A 76 15.20 -6.74 8.21
N ASP A 77 13.91 -6.97 8.43
CA ASP A 77 13.32 -8.33 8.51
C ASP A 77 13.46 -9.13 7.20
N TYR A 78 13.83 -8.47 6.10
CA TYR A 78 13.94 -9.05 4.76
C TYR A 78 15.37 -9.04 4.20
N PHE A 79 16.40 -8.73 5.01
CA PHE A 79 17.81 -8.74 4.57
C PHE A 79 18.41 -10.13 4.38
N ASP A 80 17.85 -11.13 5.05
CA ASP A 80 18.13 -12.55 4.88
C ASP A 80 16.84 -13.33 5.15
N TYR A 81 15.97 -13.37 4.14
CA TYR A 81 14.63 -13.92 4.25
C TYR A 81 14.41 -14.99 3.19
N ASP A 82 13.87 -16.13 3.58
CA ASP A 82 13.26 -17.08 2.66
C ASP A 82 12.06 -17.80 3.26
N GLU A 83 11.06 -18.08 2.42
CA GLU A 83 9.86 -18.83 2.76
C GLU A 83 9.31 -19.48 1.47
N PRO A 84 8.64 -20.65 1.54
CA PRO A 84 7.96 -21.23 0.38
C PRO A 84 7.00 -20.22 -0.28
N ILE A 85 7.22 -19.94 -1.57
CA ILE A 85 6.57 -18.83 -2.30
C ILE A 85 5.05 -18.89 -2.23
N GLY A 86 4.46 -20.09 -2.34
CA GLY A 86 3.01 -20.28 -2.26
C GLY A 86 2.40 -20.11 -0.87
N ARG A 87 3.22 -19.86 0.17
CA ARG A 87 2.78 -19.65 1.56
C ARG A 87 3.06 -18.24 2.08
N VAL A 88 3.76 -17.41 1.30
CA VAL A 88 4.14 -16.05 1.70
C VAL A 88 2.89 -15.21 1.95
N PRO A 89 2.71 -14.64 3.16
CA PRO A 89 1.59 -13.74 3.44
C PRO A 89 1.63 -12.47 2.57
N SER A 90 0.46 -11.96 2.19
CA SER A 90 0.30 -10.76 1.34
C SER A 90 1.16 -9.57 1.80
N HIS A 91 1.15 -9.23 3.09
CA HIS A 91 1.91 -8.09 3.61
C HIS A 91 3.44 -8.26 3.45
N ARG A 92 3.98 -9.48 3.59
CA ARG A 92 5.41 -9.75 3.40
C ARG A 92 5.79 -9.69 1.93
N ALA A 93 4.96 -10.26 1.06
CA ALA A 93 5.17 -10.19 -0.39
C ALA A 93 5.24 -8.73 -0.85
N LEU A 94 4.28 -7.89 -0.46
CA LEU A 94 4.25 -6.46 -0.80
C LEU A 94 5.45 -5.71 -0.21
N ALA A 95 5.87 -6.01 1.03
CA ALA A 95 7.05 -5.40 1.64
C ALA A 95 8.33 -5.71 0.85
N VAL A 96 8.54 -6.98 0.47
CA VAL A 96 9.70 -7.39 -0.33
C VAL A 96 9.66 -6.77 -1.73
N PHE A 97 8.51 -6.80 -2.41
CA PHE A 97 8.37 -6.17 -3.73
C PHE A 97 8.63 -4.66 -3.68
N ARG A 98 8.15 -3.97 -2.66
CA ARG A 98 8.46 -2.55 -2.44
C ARG A 98 9.96 -2.33 -2.21
N GLY A 99 10.59 -3.14 -1.35
CA GLY A 99 12.04 -3.08 -1.11
C GLY A 99 12.85 -3.31 -2.38
N ARG A 100 12.39 -4.21 -3.26
CA ARG A 100 12.97 -4.43 -4.59
C ARG A 100 12.80 -3.21 -5.50
N THR A 101 11.61 -2.62 -5.58
CA THR A 101 11.37 -1.42 -6.40
C THR A 101 12.19 -0.21 -5.94
N LEU A 102 12.45 -0.09 -4.64
CA LEU A 102 13.31 0.96 -4.07
C LEU A 102 14.81 0.62 -4.14
N GLU A 103 15.18 -0.48 -4.81
CA GLU A 103 16.56 -0.95 -4.92
C GLU A 103 17.25 -1.13 -3.54
N VAL A 104 16.48 -1.52 -2.52
CA VAL A 104 16.99 -1.85 -1.18
C VAL A 104 17.23 -3.36 -1.05
N LEU A 105 16.30 -4.15 -1.61
CA LEU A 105 16.35 -5.60 -1.56
C LEU A 105 16.57 -6.18 -2.96
N ASP A 106 17.28 -7.29 -3.03
CA ASP A 106 17.17 -8.23 -4.12
C ASP A 106 16.12 -9.30 -3.76
N ALA A 107 15.38 -9.79 -4.75
CA ALA A 107 14.39 -10.85 -4.57
C ALA A 107 14.46 -11.84 -5.71
N LYS A 108 14.57 -13.12 -5.38
CA LYS A 108 14.75 -14.23 -6.33
C LYS A 108 13.93 -15.46 -5.94
N LEU A 109 13.59 -16.27 -6.93
CA LEU A 109 13.05 -17.61 -6.72
C LEU A 109 14.21 -18.58 -6.56
N ALA A 110 14.43 -19.07 -5.35
CA ALA A 110 15.42 -20.10 -5.07
C ALA A 110 14.79 -21.50 -5.13
N LEU A 111 15.61 -22.49 -5.49
CA LEU A 111 15.21 -23.89 -5.40
C LEU A 111 15.08 -24.30 -3.92
N PRO A 112 14.19 -25.24 -3.57
CA PRO A 112 14.05 -25.76 -2.19
C PRO A 112 15.35 -26.37 -1.66
N VAL A 113 16.18 -26.90 -2.55
CA VAL A 113 17.49 -27.47 -2.23
C VAL A 113 18.50 -26.85 -3.17
N GLU A 114 19.48 -26.14 -2.61
CA GLU A 114 20.58 -25.60 -3.40
C GLU A 114 21.45 -26.75 -3.94
N PRO A 115 21.80 -26.74 -5.24
CA PRO A 115 22.68 -27.75 -5.79
C PRO A 115 24.09 -27.59 -5.23
N GLU A 116 24.74 -28.70 -4.90
CA GLU A 116 26.17 -28.68 -4.59
C GLU A 116 26.96 -28.18 -5.82
N PRO A 117 28.08 -27.44 -5.61
CA PRO A 117 28.93 -26.97 -6.70
C PRO A 117 29.32 -28.10 -7.66
N GLY A 118 28.99 -27.92 -8.95
CA GLY A 118 29.30 -28.88 -10.01
C GLY A 118 28.34 -30.08 -10.11
N LYS A 119 27.34 -30.19 -9.24
CA LYS A 119 26.28 -31.21 -9.35
C LYS A 119 25.02 -30.65 -10.03
N PRO A 120 24.26 -31.48 -10.78
CA PRO A 120 22.99 -31.07 -11.34
C PRO A 120 21.97 -30.70 -10.27
N SER A 121 21.12 -29.72 -10.56
CA SER A 121 20.03 -29.32 -9.67
C SER A 121 18.81 -30.25 -9.78
N ILE A 122 17.91 -30.18 -8.79
CA ILE A 122 16.62 -30.91 -8.86
C ILE A 122 15.80 -30.46 -10.08
N ALA A 123 15.87 -29.18 -10.45
CA ALA A 123 15.19 -28.66 -11.63
C ALA A 123 15.73 -29.30 -12.92
N GLU A 124 17.05 -29.42 -13.05
CA GLU A 124 17.69 -30.14 -14.15
C GLU A 124 17.30 -31.62 -14.18
N GLY A 125 17.19 -32.26 -13.02
CA GLY A 125 16.69 -33.63 -12.89
C GLY A 125 15.24 -33.79 -13.37
N LYS A 126 14.36 -32.83 -13.04
CA LYS A 126 12.95 -32.82 -13.52
C LYS A 126 12.86 -32.65 -15.03
N ILE A 127 13.70 -31.78 -15.61
CA ILE A 127 13.79 -31.63 -17.08
C ILE A 127 14.28 -32.94 -17.71
N ALA A 128 15.36 -33.53 -17.18
CA ALA A 128 15.90 -34.80 -17.67
C ALA A 128 14.86 -35.93 -17.66
N LEU A 129 14.10 -36.04 -16.57
CA LEU A 129 13.02 -37.02 -16.43
C LEU A 129 11.90 -36.79 -17.46
N HIS A 130 11.47 -35.55 -17.65
CA HIS A 130 10.46 -35.19 -18.66
C HIS A 130 10.90 -35.58 -20.08
N LEU A 131 12.19 -35.41 -20.37
CA LEU A 131 12.79 -35.78 -21.65
C LEU A 131 13.03 -37.29 -21.82
N GLY A 132 12.78 -38.10 -20.78
CA GLY A 132 13.12 -39.52 -20.78
C GLY A 132 14.63 -39.78 -20.90
N TRP A 133 15.45 -38.83 -20.46
CA TRP A 133 16.91 -38.90 -20.57
C TRP A 133 17.57 -39.12 -19.21
N SER A 134 18.53 -40.04 -19.18
CA SER A 134 19.46 -40.24 -18.07
C SER A 134 20.88 -40.29 -18.61
N HIS A 135 21.86 -39.75 -17.88
CA HIS A 135 23.26 -39.89 -18.29
C HIS A 135 23.74 -41.33 -18.07
N SER A 136 24.15 -42.00 -19.15
CA SER A 136 24.58 -43.40 -19.14
C SER A 136 25.96 -43.56 -19.80
N GLY A 137 26.75 -42.49 -19.87
CA GLY A 137 28.08 -42.50 -20.49
C GLY A 137 28.07 -42.61 -22.02
N ARG A 138 26.94 -42.36 -22.69
CA ARG A 138 26.86 -42.38 -24.16
C ARG A 138 27.57 -41.14 -24.73
N LYS A 139 28.04 -41.25 -25.98
CA LYS A 139 28.84 -40.20 -26.65
C LYS A 139 28.17 -38.81 -26.66
N ALA A 140 26.84 -38.74 -26.69
CA ALA A 140 26.09 -37.48 -26.71
C ALA A 140 25.65 -37.00 -25.32
N ASP A 141 25.81 -37.81 -24.26
CA ASP A 141 25.19 -37.51 -22.97
C ASP A 141 25.75 -36.24 -22.32
N ASP A 142 27.04 -35.94 -22.49
CA ASP A 142 27.61 -34.70 -21.96
C ASP A 142 27.10 -33.45 -22.68
N LEU A 143 26.79 -33.56 -23.98
CA LEU A 143 26.14 -32.48 -24.73
C LEU A 143 24.71 -32.30 -24.21
N ILE A 144 23.94 -33.38 -24.09
CA ILE A 144 22.55 -33.32 -23.59
C ILE A 144 22.50 -32.77 -22.17
N ARG A 145 23.41 -33.20 -21.28
CA ARG A 145 23.53 -32.65 -19.92
C ARG A 145 23.74 -31.13 -19.94
N LYS A 146 24.64 -30.63 -20.79
CA LYS A 146 24.87 -29.19 -20.96
C LYS A 146 23.62 -28.47 -21.48
N CYS A 147 22.90 -29.07 -22.43
CA CYS A 147 21.64 -28.51 -22.94
C CYS A 147 20.58 -28.43 -21.83
N VAL A 148 20.42 -29.48 -21.01
CA VAL A 148 19.47 -29.49 -19.88
C VAL A 148 19.81 -28.40 -18.86
N ALA A 149 21.08 -28.28 -18.47
CA ALA A 149 21.54 -27.23 -17.57
C ALA A 149 21.32 -25.82 -18.15
N TRP A 150 21.58 -25.64 -19.45
CA TRP A 150 21.34 -24.38 -20.14
C TRP A 150 19.84 -24.03 -20.20
N THR A 151 19.00 -25.02 -20.52
CA THR A 151 17.55 -24.88 -20.56
C THR A 151 17.01 -24.39 -19.22
N TRP A 152 17.47 -24.99 -18.11
CA TRP A 152 17.11 -24.52 -16.78
C TRP A 152 17.61 -23.10 -16.54
N ARG A 153 18.94 -22.88 -16.60
CA ARG A 153 19.59 -21.67 -16.11
C ARG A 153 19.28 -20.41 -16.93
N VAL A 154 19.06 -20.57 -18.23
CA VAL A 154 18.98 -19.44 -19.18
C VAL A 154 17.55 -19.20 -19.66
N LYS A 155 16.72 -20.25 -19.75
CA LYS A 155 15.35 -20.13 -20.28
C LYS A 155 14.29 -20.31 -19.18
N LEU A 156 14.27 -21.45 -18.50
CA LEU A 156 13.16 -21.83 -17.62
C LEU A 156 13.21 -21.17 -16.23
N SER A 157 14.37 -20.95 -15.63
CA SER A 157 14.49 -20.36 -14.29
C SER A 157 13.93 -18.94 -14.24
N LEU A 158 14.39 -18.08 -15.15
CA LEU A 158 14.00 -16.66 -15.22
C LEU A 158 12.54 -16.47 -15.62
N SER A 159 12.06 -17.26 -16.59
CA SER A 159 10.64 -17.21 -16.98
C SER A 159 9.74 -17.68 -15.87
N THR A 160 10.07 -18.81 -15.22
CA THR A 160 9.31 -19.33 -14.07
C THR A 160 9.32 -18.37 -12.89
N GLU A 161 10.47 -17.77 -12.56
CA GLU A 161 10.56 -16.73 -11.52
C GLU A 161 9.61 -15.58 -11.81
N ARG A 162 9.66 -15.02 -13.02
CA ARG A 162 8.78 -13.91 -13.42
C ARG A 162 7.31 -14.31 -13.28
N ASP A 163 6.93 -15.48 -13.77
CA ASP A 163 5.53 -15.92 -13.75
C ASP A 163 5.03 -16.13 -12.31
N LEU A 164 5.84 -16.77 -11.45
CA LEU A 164 5.47 -17.01 -10.06
C LEU A 164 5.49 -15.73 -9.22
N PHE A 165 6.37 -14.77 -9.53
CA PHE A 165 6.37 -13.46 -8.89
C PHE A 165 5.16 -12.63 -9.28
N THR A 166 4.77 -12.64 -10.57
CA THR A 166 3.53 -12.01 -11.03
C THR A 166 2.34 -12.61 -10.29
N ARG A 167 2.24 -13.94 -10.22
CA ARG A 167 1.17 -14.62 -9.48
C ARG A 167 1.15 -14.23 -8.00
N LEU A 168 2.29 -14.30 -7.30
CA LEU A 168 2.38 -13.93 -5.88
C LEU A 168 1.96 -12.47 -5.67
N ARG A 169 2.38 -11.57 -6.56
CA ARG A 169 2.04 -10.16 -6.51
C ARG A 169 0.53 -9.95 -6.69
N GLU A 170 -0.07 -10.55 -7.71
CA GLU A 170 -1.52 -10.46 -7.96
C GLU A 170 -2.34 -11.00 -6.78
N ASP A 171 -1.97 -12.16 -6.23
CA ASP A 171 -2.63 -12.76 -5.06
C ASP A 171 -2.49 -11.86 -3.80
N ALA A 172 -1.30 -11.27 -3.61
CA ALA A 172 -1.01 -10.37 -2.51
C ALA A 172 -1.78 -9.05 -2.63
N GLU A 173 -1.77 -8.42 -3.80
CA GLU A 173 -2.49 -7.18 -4.08
C GLU A 173 -3.99 -7.35 -3.92
N LYS A 174 -4.58 -8.44 -4.44
CA LYS A 174 -6.00 -8.75 -4.27
C LYS A 174 -6.41 -8.87 -2.80
N THR A 175 -5.58 -9.52 -2.00
CA THR A 175 -5.81 -9.66 -0.56
C THR A 175 -5.72 -8.32 0.16
N ALA A 176 -4.72 -7.50 -0.17
CA ALA A 176 -4.54 -6.18 0.42
C ALA A 176 -5.68 -5.22 0.04
N ILE A 177 -6.08 -5.19 -1.23
CA ILE A 177 -7.20 -4.37 -1.71
C ILE A 177 -8.51 -4.75 -1.01
N LYS A 178 -8.74 -6.04 -0.75
CA LYS A 178 -9.89 -6.47 0.05
C LYS A 178 -9.86 -5.89 1.47
N VAL A 179 -8.72 -5.95 2.15
CA VAL A 179 -8.56 -5.36 3.49
C VAL A 179 -8.77 -3.84 3.46
N PHE A 180 -8.27 -3.16 2.42
CA PHE A 180 -8.50 -1.72 2.23
C PHE A 180 -9.98 -1.39 2.02
N ALA A 181 -10.70 -2.22 1.25
CA ALA A 181 -12.14 -2.10 1.04
C ALA A 181 -12.92 -2.28 2.35
N ASP A 182 -12.58 -3.28 3.15
CA ASP A 182 -13.20 -3.54 4.46
C ASP A 182 -12.94 -2.37 5.43
N ASN A 183 -11.70 -1.89 5.51
CA ASN A 183 -11.33 -0.74 6.34
C ASN A 183 -12.05 0.55 5.90
N LEU A 184 -12.19 0.79 4.59
CA LEU A 184 -12.94 1.93 4.08
C LEU A 184 -14.43 1.83 4.44
N ARG A 185 -15.02 0.64 4.30
CA ARG A 185 -16.41 0.38 4.67
C ARG A 185 -16.64 0.71 6.16
N ASP A 186 -15.76 0.25 7.04
CA ASP A 186 -15.85 0.51 8.47
C ASP A 186 -15.76 2.02 8.80
N LEU A 187 -14.91 2.76 8.09
CA LEU A 187 -14.80 4.22 8.24
C LEU A 187 -16.07 4.94 7.77
N LEU A 188 -16.63 4.53 6.64
CA LEU A 188 -17.82 5.15 6.05
C LEU A 188 -19.09 4.85 6.86
N LEU A 189 -19.19 3.66 7.45
CA LEU A 189 -20.34 3.21 8.23
C LEU A 189 -20.17 3.42 9.74
N ALA A 190 -19.13 4.15 10.16
CA ALA A 190 -18.96 4.55 11.54
C ALA A 190 -20.19 5.35 12.02
N ALA A 191 -20.63 5.10 13.25
CA ALA A 191 -21.85 5.70 13.77
C ALA A 191 -21.74 7.23 13.83
N PRO A 192 -22.67 7.98 13.19
CA PRO A 192 -22.64 9.43 13.21
C PRO A 192 -22.97 9.96 14.61
N ALA A 193 -22.24 10.97 15.07
CA ALA A 193 -22.54 11.62 16.35
C ALA A 193 -23.77 12.54 16.27
N GLY A 194 -24.23 12.85 15.05
CA GLY A 194 -25.42 13.64 14.77
C GLY A 194 -25.19 15.15 14.85
N PRO A 195 -26.28 15.95 14.82
CA PRO A 195 -26.24 17.41 14.75
C PRO A 195 -25.82 18.02 16.09
N ARG A 196 -24.52 18.02 16.35
CA ARG A 196 -23.88 18.47 17.59
C ARG A 196 -22.78 19.50 17.29
N VAL A 197 -22.52 20.43 18.22
CA VAL A 197 -21.46 21.44 18.03
C VAL A 197 -20.12 20.80 18.37
N VAL A 198 -19.24 20.72 17.38
CA VAL A 198 -17.98 19.97 17.48
C VAL A 198 -16.78 20.89 17.40
N LEU A 199 -15.85 20.73 18.34
CA LEU A 199 -14.49 21.26 18.26
C LEU A 199 -13.58 20.22 17.61
N GLY A 200 -13.17 20.46 16.37
CA GLY A 200 -12.16 19.66 15.68
C GLY A 200 -10.75 20.10 16.04
N LEU A 201 -9.92 19.14 16.42
CA LEU A 201 -8.50 19.30 16.70
C LEU A 201 -7.70 18.45 15.72
N ASP A 202 -6.95 19.10 14.84
CA ASP A 202 -5.93 18.48 13.97
C ASP A 202 -4.56 18.57 14.67
N PRO A 203 -4.06 17.47 15.25
CA PRO A 203 -2.83 17.49 16.03
C PRO A 203 -1.60 17.90 15.21
N GLY A 204 -0.68 18.59 15.87
CA GLY A 204 0.60 18.94 15.28
C GLY A 204 1.58 19.45 16.32
N ILE A 205 2.86 19.19 16.08
CA ILE A 205 3.96 19.59 16.99
C ILE A 205 4.41 21.00 16.60
N ARG A 206 5.36 21.11 15.66
CA ARG A 206 5.99 22.37 15.26
C ARG A 206 5.02 23.41 14.69
N THR A 207 4.01 22.96 13.95
CA THR A 207 2.99 23.82 13.31
C THR A 207 1.81 24.14 14.24
N GLY A 208 1.83 23.63 15.47
CA GLY A 208 0.70 23.70 16.39
C GLY A 208 -0.45 22.76 16.03
N VAL A 209 -1.44 22.72 16.92
CA VAL A 209 -2.72 22.04 16.75
C VAL A 209 -3.69 23.02 16.10
N LYS A 210 -4.30 22.62 14.99
CA LYS A 210 -5.26 23.44 14.25
C LYS A 210 -6.64 23.13 14.80
N VAL A 211 -7.41 24.19 14.96
CA VAL A 211 -8.68 24.16 15.68
C VAL A 211 -9.76 24.68 14.76
N ALA A 212 -10.87 23.96 14.68
CA ALA A 212 -12.08 24.38 13.99
C ALA A 212 -13.28 24.10 14.87
N VAL A 213 -14.20 25.05 14.97
CA VAL A 213 -15.51 24.84 15.59
C VAL A 213 -16.54 24.78 14.48
N VAL A 214 -17.29 23.67 14.42
CA VAL A 214 -18.45 23.53 13.54
C VAL A 214 -19.71 23.49 14.38
N ASP A 215 -20.74 24.19 13.94
CA ASP A 215 -22.05 24.16 14.59
C ASP A 215 -22.79 22.85 14.29
N ALA A 216 -24.00 22.69 14.85
CA ALA A 216 -24.82 21.49 14.68
C ALA A 216 -25.20 21.17 13.22
N THR A 217 -25.05 22.11 12.29
CA THR A 217 -25.30 21.89 10.85
C THR A 217 -24.03 21.52 10.08
N GLY A 218 -22.86 21.56 10.73
CA GLY A 218 -21.56 21.35 10.10
C GLY A 218 -20.95 22.62 9.49
N LYS A 219 -21.60 23.77 9.64
CA LYS A 219 -21.04 25.07 9.24
C LYS A 219 -19.85 25.42 10.13
N LEU A 220 -18.75 25.81 9.51
CA LEU A 220 -17.58 26.32 10.22
C LEU A 220 -17.90 27.71 10.81
N VAL A 221 -17.74 27.87 12.12
CA VAL A 221 -18.08 29.12 12.83
C VAL A 221 -16.87 29.84 13.41
N GLU A 222 -15.79 29.14 13.72
CA GLU A 222 -14.54 29.75 14.17
C GLU A 222 -13.35 28.81 13.98
N THR A 223 -12.16 29.38 13.82
CA THR A 223 -10.90 28.65 13.71
C THR A 223 -9.84 29.27 14.63
N ALA A 224 -8.85 28.47 15.01
CA ALA A 224 -7.67 28.94 15.72
C ALA A 224 -6.48 28.00 15.47
N THR A 225 -5.29 28.45 15.86
CA THR A 225 -4.10 27.59 15.96
C THR A 225 -3.49 27.78 17.34
N VAL A 226 -3.35 26.66 18.06
CA VAL A 226 -2.79 26.64 19.42
C VAL A 226 -1.49 25.84 19.44
N PHE A 227 -0.60 26.12 20.40
CA PHE A 227 0.75 25.55 20.43
C PHE A 227 1.07 24.85 21.76
N PRO A 228 0.30 23.83 22.16
CA PRO A 228 0.45 23.14 23.44
C PRO A 228 1.74 22.30 23.53
N HIS A 229 2.27 21.89 22.38
CA HIS A 229 3.39 20.95 22.26
C HIS A 229 4.71 21.66 21.94
N GLU A 230 5.78 20.89 21.80
CA GLU A 230 7.08 21.41 21.38
C GLU A 230 6.99 22.14 20.02
N PRO A 231 7.76 23.22 19.81
CA PRO A 231 8.75 23.80 20.73
C PRO A 231 8.17 24.82 21.73
N ARG A 232 6.92 25.30 21.55
CA ARG A 232 6.38 26.40 22.36
C ARG A 232 5.93 25.97 23.75
N LYS A 233 5.42 24.74 23.90
CA LYS A 233 4.90 24.17 25.15
C LYS A 233 3.87 25.08 25.86
N ASP A 234 3.07 25.82 25.10
CA ASP A 234 2.07 26.74 25.64
C ASP A 234 0.77 26.00 25.99
N TRP A 235 0.85 25.14 27.00
CA TRP A 235 -0.27 24.29 27.43
C TRP A 235 -1.43 25.11 27.98
N GLU A 236 -1.14 26.01 28.92
CA GLU A 236 -2.15 26.85 29.59
C GLU A 236 -2.82 27.85 28.63
N GLY A 237 -2.04 28.51 27.75
CA GLY A 237 -2.59 29.41 26.74
C GLY A 237 -3.48 28.68 25.73
N SER A 238 -3.12 27.44 25.39
CA SER A 238 -3.95 26.56 24.56
C SER A 238 -5.25 26.20 25.28
N LEU A 239 -5.21 25.76 26.54
CA LEU A 239 -6.41 25.46 27.34
C LEU A 239 -7.36 26.66 27.44
N HIS A 240 -6.81 27.86 27.68
CA HIS A 240 -7.60 29.09 27.76
C HIS A 240 -8.29 29.42 26.43
N THR A 241 -7.55 29.32 25.32
CA THR A 241 -8.09 29.58 23.98
C THR A 241 -9.20 28.59 23.63
N LEU A 242 -8.96 27.29 23.85
CA LEU A 242 -9.94 26.25 23.59
C LEU A 242 -11.17 26.39 24.51
N GLY A 243 -10.97 26.72 25.79
CA GLY A 243 -12.06 26.94 26.74
C GLY A 243 -12.98 28.08 26.34
N LYS A 244 -12.41 29.19 25.83
CA LYS A 244 -13.19 30.29 25.26
C LYS A 244 -14.02 29.86 24.06
N LEU A 245 -13.45 29.08 23.13
CA LEU A 245 -14.18 28.57 21.97
C LEU A 245 -15.33 27.65 22.40
N CYS A 246 -15.08 26.74 23.34
CA CYS A 246 -16.11 25.85 23.87
C CYS A 246 -17.27 26.62 24.50
N ALA A 247 -16.97 27.59 25.36
CA ALA A 247 -17.99 28.40 26.02
C ALA A 247 -18.76 29.31 25.05
N LYS A 248 -18.07 29.91 24.08
CA LYS A 248 -18.67 30.83 23.09
C LYS A 248 -19.68 30.15 22.18
N HIS A 249 -19.38 28.92 21.75
CA HIS A 249 -20.20 28.20 20.77
C HIS A 249 -21.06 27.09 21.36
N GLY A 250 -20.93 26.80 22.66
CA GLY A 250 -21.65 25.69 23.30
C GLY A 250 -21.21 24.33 22.77
N VAL A 251 -19.89 24.13 22.62
CA VAL A 251 -19.31 22.86 22.17
C VAL A 251 -19.73 21.74 23.11
N ASN A 252 -20.18 20.62 22.54
CA ASN A 252 -20.55 19.42 23.28
C ASN A 252 -19.80 18.16 22.82
N LEU A 253 -18.96 18.27 21.78
CA LEU A 253 -18.05 17.21 21.34
C LEU A 253 -16.69 17.77 20.96
N ILE A 254 -15.63 17.00 21.22
CA ILE A 254 -14.27 17.27 20.74
C ILE A 254 -13.83 16.12 19.84
N ALA A 255 -13.59 16.40 18.56
CA ALA A 255 -13.02 15.45 17.60
C ALA A 255 -11.50 15.64 17.52
N ILE A 256 -10.73 14.57 17.70
CA ILE A 256 -9.26 14.61 17.71
C ILE A 256 -8.73 13.73 16.57
N GLY A 257 -7.97 14.30 15.64
CA GLY A 257 -7.29 13.52 14.60
C GLY A 257 -6.33 12.48 15.20
N ASN A 258 -6.22 11.31 14.58
CA ASN A 258 -5.37 10.21 15.06
C ASN A 258 -3.92 10.26 14.55
N GLY A 259 -3.45 11.41 14.07
CA GLY A 259 -2.11 11.61 13.55
C GLY A 259 -1.02 11.89 14.57
N THR A 260 -0.03 12.66 14.10
CA THR A 260 1.17 13.00 14.89
C THR A 260 0.81 13.89 16.07
N ALA A 261 1.24 13.50 17.27
CA ALA A 261 0.90 14.14 18.55
C ALA A 261 -0.59 14.03 18.97
N SER A 262 -1.32 13.05 18.42
CA SER A 262 -2.71 12.77 18.80
C SER A 262 -2.88 12.38 20.27
N ARG A 263 -1.95 11.60 20.85
CA ARG A 263 -1.98 11.19 22.26
C ARG A 263 -1.84 12.38 23.22
N GLU A 264 -0.94 13.29 22.90
CA GLU A 264 -0.69 14.51 23.66
C GLU A 264 -1.87 15.48 23.53
N THR A 265 -2.48 15.57 22.34
CA THR A 265 -3.68 16.38 22.08
C THR A 265 -4.92 15.79 22.76
N ASP A 266 -5.02 14.47 22.84
CA ASP A 266 -6.07 13.77 23.61
C ASP A 266 -5.97 14.05 25.12
N LYS A 267 -4.74 14.12 25.64
CA LYS A 267 -4.50 14.58 27.01
C LYS A 267 -4.94 16.03 27.21
N LEU A 268 -4.60 16.93 26.28
CA LEU A 268 -5.03 18.34 26.31
C LEU A 268 -6.55 18.47 26.35
N ALA A 269 -7.26 17.73 25.50
CA ALA A 269 -8.73 17.70 25.48
C ALA A 269 -9.31 17.19 26.81
N GLY A 270 -8.69 16.18 27.43
CA GLY A 270 -9.10 15.68 28.74
C GLY A 270 -8.93 16.71 29.86
N ASP A 271 -7.83 17.46 29.84
CA ASP A 271 -7.57 18.51 30.83
C ASP A 271 -8.47 19.74 30.59
N LEU A 272 -8.81 20.05 29.34
CA LEU A 272 -9.81 21.06 28.97
C LEU A 272 -11.19 20.73 29.55
N ILE A 273 -11.67 19.49 29.39
CA ILE A 273 -12.97 19.07 29.94
C ILE A 273 -12.99 19.25 31.47
N LYS A 274 -11.93 18.83 32.17
CA LYS A 274 -11.82 19.03 33.63
C LYS A 274 -11.81 20.51 34.01
N LEU A 275 -11.10 21.36 33.26
CA LEU A 275 -11.04 22.79 33.49
C LEU A 275 -12.44 23.43 33.36
N LEU A 276 -13.17 23.11 32.29
CA LEU A 276 -14.52 23.60 32.04
C LEU A 276 -15.50 23.14 33.13
N GLY A 277 -15.41 21.88 33.59
CA GLY A 277 -16.21 21.38 34.71
C GLY A 277 -15.96 22.13 36.02
N LYS A 278 -14.68 22.41 36.35
CA LYS A 278 -14.32 23.22 37.52
C LYS A 278 -14.86 24.65 37.41
N MET A 279 -14.73 25.28 36.25
CA MET A 279 -15.23 26.64 36.01
C MET A 279 -16.76 26.71 36.13
N ALA A 280 -17.49 25.71 35.59
CA ALA A 280 -18.94 25.62 35.73
C ALA A 280 -19.36 25.48 37.21
N ALA A 281 -18.69 24.59 37.97
CA ALA A 281 -18.95 24.41 39.39
C ALA A 281 -18.70 25.68 40.22
N GLN A 282 -17.62 26.42 39.93
CA GLN A 282 -17.32 27.69 40.60
C GLN A 282 -18.32 28.80 40.27
N ALA A 283 -18.87 28.80 39.06
CA ALA A 283 -19.87 29.76 38.61
C ALA A 283 -21.31 29.38 39.01
N GLY A 284 -21.53 28.23 39.65
CA GLY A 284 -22.87 27.69 39.90
C GLY A 284 -23.65 27.36 38.62
N ALA A 285 -22.96 27.19 37.49
CA ALA A 285 -23.55 26.88 36.21
C ALA A 285 -23.69 25.36 36.03
N PRO A 286 -24.65 24.89 35.21
CA PRO A 286 -24.75 23.47 34.85
C PRO A 286 -23.44 22.98 34.21
N GLU A 287 -23.03 21.77 34.57
CA GLU A 287 -21.85 21.14 33.97
C GLU A 287 -22.05 20.94 32.46
N MET A 288 -21.13 21.47 31.65
CA MET A 288 -21.10 21.20 30.21
C MET A 288 -20.69 19.75 29.98
N LYS A 289 -21.62 18.93 29.50
CA LYS A 289 -21.33 17.56 29.07
C LYS A 289 -20.62 17.59 27.72
N ILE A 290 -19.30 17.42 27.77
CA ILE A 290 -18.43 17.37 26.59
C ILE A 290 -17.77 16.01 26.55
N ASP A 291 -18.00 15.29 25.45
CA ASP A 291 -17.28 14.05 25.16
C ASP A 291 -16.13 14.32 24.18
N LYS A 292 -15.03 13.59 24.33
CA LYS A 292 -13.92 13.59 23.36
C LYS A 292 -13.87 12.26 22.62
N VAL A 293 -13.62 12.33 21.31
CA VAL A 293 -13.55 11.16 20.42
C VAL A 293 -12.35 11.32 19.49
N VAL A 294 -11.57 10.26 19.37
CA VAL A 294 -10.49 10.18 18.39
C VAL A 294 -11.09 9.72 17.05
N VAL A 295 -10.79 10.45 15.97
CA VAL A 295 -11.29 10.19 14.62
C VAL A 295 -10.13 10.01 13.66
N SER A 296 -10.36 9.25 12.58
CA SER A 296 -9.38 9.09 11.51
C SER A 296 -9.15 10.42 10.80
N GLU A 297 -7.89 10.84 10.67
CA GLU A 297 -7.51 11.98 9.83
C GLU A 297 -7.17 11.57 8.38
N ALA A 298 -7.36 10.29 8.04
CA ALA A 298 -7.04 9.75 6.71
C ALA A 298 -7.69 10.57 5.60
N GLY A 299 -6.89 11.13 4.69
CA GLY A 299 -7.36 11.99 3.61
C GLY A 299 -7.71 13.43 3.99
N ALA A 300 -7.64 13.84 5.27
CA ALA A 300 -7.96 15.22 5.69
C ALA A 300 -7.03 16.26 5.03
N SER A 301 -5.73 15.94 4.88
CA SER A 301 -4.77 16.79 4.16
C SER A 301 -5.01 16.83 2.64
N VAL A 302 -5.52 15.73 2.06
CA VAL A 302 -5.87 15.69 0.63
C VAL A 302 -7.12 16.54 0.38
N TYR A 303 -8.12 16.40 1.26
CA TYR A 303 -9.29 17.25 1.26
C TYR A 303 -8.92 18.72 1.41
N SER A 304 -8.10 19.10 2.40
CA SER A 304 -7.80 20.51 2.68
C SER A 304 -7.12 21.24 1.51
N ALA A 305 -6.30 20.51 0.75
CA ALA A 305 -5.63 20.98 -0.46
C ALA A 305 -6.48 20.85 -1.75
N SER A 306 -7.69 20.29 -1.67
CA SER A 306 -8.55 20.11 -2.84
C SER A 306 -9.18 21.42 -3.32
N GLU A 307 -9.51 21.45 -4.61
CA GLU A 307 -10.31 22.54 -5.18
C GLU A 307 -11.69 22.63 -4.53
N PHE A 308 -12.31 21.48 -4.24
CA PHE A 308 -13.60 21.41 -3.56
C PHE A 308 -13.57 22.10 -2.19
N ALA A 309 -12.59 21.81 -1.34
CA ALA A 309 -12.45 22.47 -0.04
C ALA A 309 -12.14 23.96 -0.17
N SER A 310 -11.45 24.37 -1.25
CA SER A 310 -11.21 25.79 -1.54
C SER A 310 -12.49 26.53 -1.92
N GLN A 311 -13.43 25.87 -2.59
CA GLN A 311 -14.75 26.43 -2.91
C GLN A 311 -15.68 26.45 -1.69
N GLU A 312 -15.63 25.40 -0.85
CA GLU A 312 -16.47 25.30 0.35
C GLU A 312 -16.02 26.30 1.45
N MET A 313 -14.71 26.59 1.53
CA MET A 313 -14.11 27.46 2.56
C MET A 313 -13.04 28.39 1.95
N PRO A 314 -13.42 29.38 1.12
CA PRO A 314 -12.48 30.20 0.37
C PRO A 314 -11.58 31.06 1.26
N ASP A 315 -12.13 31.60 2.36
CA ASP A 315 -11.41 32.50 3.27
C ASP A 315 -10.65 31.77 4.40
N VAL A 316 -10.57 30.44 4.34
CA VAL A 316 -9.92 29.63 5.36
C VAL A 316 -8.59 29.09 4.84
N ASP A 317 -7.52 29.30 5.61
CA ASP A 317 -6.20 28.77 5.31
C ASP A 317 -6.22 27.24 5.17
N VAL A 318 -5.44 26.72 4.23
CA VAL A 318 -5.36 25.28 3.92
C VAL A 318 -5.07 24.43 5.15
N SER A 319 -4.26 24.91 6.10
CA SER A 319 -3.95 24.15 7.31
C SER A 319 -5.13 23.99 8.26
N LEU A 320 -6.11 24.91 8.23
CA LEU A 320 -7.28 24.91 9.11
C LEU A 320 -8.45 24.10 8.56
N ARG A 321 -8.54 23.93 7.23
CA ARG A 321 -9.60 23.14 6.57
C ARG A 321 -9.57 21.67 7.00
N GLY A 322 -8.39 21.13 7.30
CA GLY A 322 -8.25 19.77 7.82
C GLY A 322 -8.95 19.57 9.17
N ALA A 323 -8.82 20.54 10.09
CA ALA A 323 -9.50 20.51 11.38
C ALA A 323 -11.03 20.59 11.23
N ALA A 324 -11.54 21.35 10.25
CA ALA A 324 -12.97 21.38 9.93
C ALA A 324 -13.47 20.01 9.43
N SER A 325 -12.68 19.32 8.58
CA SER A 325 -13.00 17.97 8.13
C SER A 325 -13.04 16.97 9.30
N ILE A 326 -12.06 17.03 10.20
CA ILE A 326 -12.03 16.22 11.44
C ILE A 326 -13.30 16.41 12.27
N ALA A 327 -13.74 17.66 12.45
CA ALA A 327 -14.96 17.97 13.19
C ALA A 327 -16.22 17.39 12.52
N ARG A 328 -16.36 17.60 11.20
CA ARG A 328 -17.52 17.12 10.41
C ARG A 328 -17.58 15.61 10.31
N ARG A 329 -16.44 14.92 10.22
CA ARG A 329 -16.37 13.44 10.24
C ARG A 329 -17.00 12.86 11.50
N LEU A 330 -16.85 13.53 12.65
CA LEU A 330 -17.50 13.04 13.87
C LEU A 330 -19.02 13.20 13.80
N GLN A 331 -19.52 14.28 13.19
CA GLN A 331 -20.97 14.50 13.00
C GLN A 331 -21.56 13.44 12.07
N ASP A 332 -20.95 13.26 10.90
CA ASP A 332 -21.34 12.30 9.87
C ASP A 332 -20.12 11.85 9.05
N PRO A 333 -19.56 10.65 9.34
CA PRO A 333 -18.39 10.13 8.62
C PRO A 333 -18.66 9.96 7.11
N LEU A 334 -19.83 9.46 6.74
CA LEU A 334 -20.18 9.18 5.35
C LEU A 334 -20.23 10.47 4.53
N ALA A 335 -20.98 11.47 5.01
CA ALA A 335 -21.17 12.74 4.30
C ALA A 335 -19.87 13.54 4.12
N GLU A 336 -18.91 13.37 5.03
CA GLU A 336 -17.62 14.06 4.95
C GLU A 336 -16.58 13.28 4.14
N LEU A 337 -16.49 11.95 4.27
CA LEU A 337 -15.50 11.14 3.57
C LEU A 337 -15.76 11.02 2.06
N VAL A 338 -17.02 11.09 1.61
CA VAL A 338 -17.36 11.07 0.16
C VAL A 338 -16.83 12.27 -0.62
N LYS A 339 -16.43 13.35 0.07
CA LYS A 339 -15.82 14.54 -0.53
C LYS A 339 -14.38 14.31 -0.99
N ILE A 340 -13.82 13.15 -0.69
CA ILE A 340 -12.42 12.79 -0.95
C ILE A 340 -12.38 11.69 -2.00
N ASP A 341 -11.38 11.72 -2.89
CA ASP A 341 -11.10 10.57 -3.74
C ASP A 341 -10.84 9.34 -2.85
N PRO A 342 -11.62 8.25 -2.99
CA PRO A 342 -11.53 7.09 -2.10
C PRO A 342 -10.12 6.50 -2.03
N LYS A 343 -9.36 6.54 -3.13
CA LYS A 343 -7.97 6.04 -3.17
C LYS A 343 -6.99 6.91 -2.37
N SER A 344 -7.40 8.11 -2.00
CA SER A 344 -6.62 9.06 -1.22
C SER A 344 -6.96 9.02 0.27
N ILE A 345 -7.99 8.25 0.65
CA ILE A 345 -8.25 7.90 2.04
C ILE A 345 -7.27 6.79 2.38
N GLY A 346 -6.31 7.07 3.26
CA GLY A 346 -5.32 6.09 3.71
C GLY A 346 -5.98 5.00 4.57
N VAL A 347 -6.24 3.84 3.98
CA VAL A 347 -6.96 2.72 4.60
C VAL A 347 -6.09 1.50 4.84
N GLY A 348 -4.80 1.57 4.51
CA GLY A 348 -3.84 0.55 4.93
C GLY A 348 -2.41 0.80 4.46
N GLN A 349 -1.49 -0.02 4.97
CA GLN A 349 -0.10 -0.01 4.54
C GLN A 349 0.03 -0.52 3.11
N TYR A 350 1.01 -0.01 2.36
CA TYR A 350 1.28 -0.40 0.97
C TYR A 350 0.17 -0.08 -0.05
N GLN A 351 -0.79 0.78 0.30
CA GLN A 351 -1.88 1.20 -0.60
C GLN A 351 -1.39 1.80 -1.93
N HIS A 352 -0.24 2.46 -1.93
CA HIS A 352 0.37 3.02 -3.15
C HIS A 352 1.18 1.99 -3.96
N ASP A 353 1.41 0.80 -3.40
CA ASP A 353 2.26 -0.25 -3.99
C ASP A 353 1.44 -1.34 -4.71
N VAL A 354 0.10 -1.32 -4.59
CA VAL A 354 -0.82 -2.24 -5.29
C VAL A 354 -1.27 -1.69 -6.65
N ASN A 355 -1.96 -2.50 -7.46
CA ASN A 355 -2.60 -2.05 -8.70
C ASN A 355 -3.61 -0.90 -8.44
N GLN A 356 -3.24 0.30 -8.87
CA GLN A 356 -4.01 1.53 -8.60
C GLN A 356 -5.35 1.56 -9.33
N SER A 357 -5.46 0.93 -10.50
CA SER A 357 -6.72 0.86 -11.25
C SER A 357 -7.72 -0.07 -10.55
N GLU A 358 -7.26 -1.22 -10.06
CA GLU A 358 -8.10 -2.14 -9.31
C GLU A 358 -8.50 -1.57 -7.94
N LEU A 359 -7.56 -0.92 -7.25
CA LEU A 359 -7.81 -0.21 -6.00
C LEU A 359 -8.90 0.85 -6.18
N ALA A 360 -8.74 1.75 -7.15
CA ALA A 360 -9.69 2.84 -7.40
C ALA A 360 -11.09 2.30 -7.68
N ARG A 361 -11.21 1.31 -8.58
CA ARG A 361 -12.50 0.66 -8.89
C ARG A 361 -13.14 0.04 -7.65
N THR A 362 -12.35 -0.66 -6.83
CA THR A 362 -12.87 -1.37 -5.65
C THR A 362 -13.34 -0.40 -4.57
N LEU A 363 -12.54 0.62 -4.24
CA LEU A 363 -12.91 1.60 -3.23
C LEU A 363 -14.08 2.48 -3.68
N GLN A 364 -14.18 2.78 -4.98
CA GLN A 364 -15.33 3.46 -5.57
C GLN A 364 -16.63 2.66 -5.38
N ALA A 365 -16.58 1.34 -5.65
CA ALA A 365 -17.73 0.46 -5.43
C ALA A 365 -18.13 0.39 -3.94
N VAL A 366 -17.17 0.37 -3.02
CA VAL A 366 -17.45 0.42 -1.56
C VAL A 366 -18.17 1.72 -1.18
N VAL A 367 -17.74 2.86 -1.72
CA VAL A 367 -18.39 4.15 -1.45
C VAL A 367 -19.83 4.14 -1.97
N GLU A 368 -20.05 3.68 -3.20
CA GLU A 368 -21.40 3.54 -3.77
C GLU A 368 -22.27 2.62 -2.91
N ASP A 369 -21.78 1.44 -2.52
CA ASP A 369 -22.49 0.50 -1.66
C ASP A 369 -22.91 1.17 -0.33
N CYS A 370 -21.97 1.87 0.34
CA CYS A 370 -22.23 2.53 1.61
C CYS A 370 -23.27 3.65 1.47
N VAL A 371 -23.13 4.52 0.45
CA VAL A 371 -24.08 5.62 0.22
C VAL A 371 -25.47 5.10 -0.08
N ASN A 372 -25.59 4.11 -0.96
CA ASN A 372 -26.89 3.55 -1.32
C ASN A 372 -27.52 2.72 -0.18
N SER A 373 -26.71 2.11 0.69
CA SER A 373 -27.20 1.38 1.86
C SER A 373 -27.73 2.30 2.96
N VAL A 374 -27.12 3.47 3.16
CA VAL A 374 -27.58 4.45 4.16
C VAL A 374 -28.73 5.30 3.63
N GLY A 375 -28.72 5.60 2.34
CA GLY A 375 -29.63 6.55 1.71
C GLY A 375 -29.17 8.00 1.90
N VAL A 376 -29.81 8.91 1.18
CA VAL A 376 -29.49 10.35 1.21
C VAL A 376 -30.76 11.19 1.32
N ASP A 377 -30.71 12.28 2.08
CA ASP A 377 -31.75 13.29 2.07
C ASP A 377 -31.45 14.32 0.97
N LEU A 378 -32.31 14.38 -0.04
CA LEU A 378 -32.17 15.25 -1.20
C LEU A 378 -32.08 16.74 -0.86
N ASN A 379 -32.66 17.17 0.27
CA ASN A 379 -32.68 18.60 0.63
C ASN A 379 -31.39 19.06 1.32
N THR A 380 -30.59 18.12 1.82
CA THR A 380 -29.41 18.40 2.65
C THR A 380 -28.12 17.79 2.10
N ALA A 381 -28.22 16.81 1.19
CA ALA A 381 -27.08 16.14 0.60
C ALA A 381 -26.22 17.08 -0.26
N SER A 382 -24.90 17.00 -0.07
CA SER A 382 -23.94 17.70 -0.90
C SER A 382 -23.82 17.07 -2.29
N VAL A 383 -23.32 17.83 -3.28
CA VAL A 383 -23.07 17.32 -4.64
C VAL A 383 -22.17 16.08 -4.63
N PRO A 384 -21.05 16.02 -3.87
CA PRO A 384 -20.23 14.81 -3.78
C PRO A 384 -20.95 13.60 -3.19
N LEU A 385 -21.97 13.77 -2.35
CA LEU A 385 -22.75 12.67 -1.81
C LEU A 385 -23.78 12.19 -2.85
N LEU A 386 -24.47 13.11 -3.51
CA LEU A 386 -25.45 12.80 -4.56
C LEU A 386 -24.81 12.09 -5.76
N SER A 387 -23.57 12.44 -6.13
CA SER A 387 -22.86 11.80 -7.24
C SER A 387 -22.49 10.33 -6.99
N ARG A 388 -22.70 9.82 -5.77
CA ARG A 388 -22.49 8.40 -5.39
C ARG A 388 -23.80 7.60 -5.29
N VAL A 389 -24.94 8.24 -5.51
CA VAL A 389 -26.25 7.58 -5.54
C VAL A 389 -26.39 6.82 -6.86
N SER A 390 -26.89 5.59 -6.79
CA SER A 390 -27.07 4.73 -7.95
C SER A 390 -27.94 5.41 -9.02
N GLY A 391 -27.39 5.54 -10.23
CA GLY A 391 -28.06 6.15 -11.38
C GLY A 391 -27.91 7.68 -11.48
N LEU A 392 -27.24 8.33 -10.53
CA LEU A 392 -26.82 9.72 -10.66
C LEU A 392 -25.35 9.80 -11.09
N SER A 393 -24.97 10.87 -11.80
CA SER A 393 -23.59 11.18 -12.15
C SER A 393 -23.31 12.66 -11.88
N GLY A 394 -22.10 12.97 -11.43
CA GLY A 394 -21.62 14.34 -11.17
C GLY A 394 -21.09 15.04 -12.41
#